data_AF-A0A0C2ZYH3-F1
#
_entry.id   AF-A0A0C2ZYH3-F1
#
_cell.length_a   1.000
_cell.length_b   1.000
_cell.length_c   1.000
_cell.angle_alpha   90.00
_cell.angle_beta   90.00
_cell.angle_gamma   90.00
#
_symmetry.space_group_name_H-M   'P 1'
#
loop_
_entity.id
_entity.type
_entity.pdbx_description
1 polymer ?
#
loop_
_entity_poly.entity_id
_entity_poly.type
_entity_poly.pdbx_seq_one_letter_code
_entity_poly.pdbx_strand_id
1 'polypeptide(L)'
;HGGTLMQYGWNAGPRHAHIFGLVRNIYKTLSGEEHEEHDKKILGIFALAWNLFTTTLPKEIVIPTCDAIAEAGLPVMTAQGNTEDIGYQLDLPSGPLHFNTAECAPAEGYLSQNYDVYV
;
A
#
# COMPACT_ATOMS: atom_id res chain seq x y z
N HIS A 1 18.44 14.76 -10.91
CA HIS A 1 17.33 14.49 -9.98
C HIS A 1 16.67 13.20 -10.44
N GLY A 2 16.75 12.14 -9.64
CA GLY A 2 16.16 10.84 -10.01
C GLY A 2 14.78 10.75 -9.40
N GLY A 3 13.76 10.68 -10.24
CA GLY A 3 12.42 10.34 -9.78
C GLY A 3 12.34 8.90 -9.32
N THR A 4 11.36 8.60 -8.48
CA THR A 4 11.11 7.26 -7.95
C THR A 4 9.68 6.86 -8.28
N LEU A 5 9.50 5.67 -8.86
CA LEU A 5 8.22 4.97 -8.92
C LEU A 5 8.32 3.78 -7.97
N MET A 6 7.47 3.80 -6.95
CA MET A 6 7.37 2.76 -5.94
C MET A 6 6.03 2.06 -6.10
N GLN A 7 6.10 0.77 -6.29
CA GLN A 7 4.98 -0.15 -6.19
C GLN A 7 4.91 -0.74 -4.77
N TYR A 8 3.72 -1.05 -4.27
CA TYR A 8 3.54 -1.52 -2.91
C TYR A 8 2.44 -2.56 -2.80
N GLY A 9 2.55 -3.46 -1.82
CA GLY A 9 1.62 -4.58 -1.62
C GLY A 9 2.00 -5.80 -2.45
N TRP A 10 1.03 -6.39 -3.13
CA TRP A 10 1.15 -7.65 -3.86
C TRP A 10 1.36 -7.45 -5.35
N ASN A 11 2.21 -8.26 -5.97
CA ASN A 11 2.42 -8.26 -7.41
C ASN A 11 2.62 -9.68 -7.95
N ALA A 12 2.25 -9.90 -9.21
CA ALA A 12 2.41 -11.17 -9.92
C ALA A 12 3.87 -11.47 -10.35
N GLY A 13 4.82 -10.62 -9.97
CA GLY A 13 6.21 -10.69 -10.38
C GLY A 13 6.40 -10.32 -11.86
N PRO A 14 7.64 -10.46 -12.37
CA PRO A 14 7.90 -10.19 -13.77
C PRO A 14 7.21 -11.23 -14.65
N ARG A 15 6.79 -10.79 -15.85
CA ARG A 15 6.05 -11.61 -16.84
C ARG A 15 6.70 -12.95 -17.19
N HIS A 16 7.99 -13.15 -16.91
CA HIS A 16 8.70 -14.40 -17.22
C HIS A 16 8.80 -15.37 -16.03
N ALA A 17 8.46 -14.95 -14.81
CA ALA A 17 8.57 -15.78 -13.60
C ALA A 17 7.22 -16.03 -12.93
N HIS A 18 6.23 -15.14 -13.10
CA HIS A 18 4.87 -15.28 -12.55
C HIS A 18 4.82 -15.69 -11.07
N ILE A 19 5.65 -15.06 -10.23
CA ILE A 19 5.68 -15.31 -8.80
C ILE A 19 4.80 -14.28 -8.12
N PHE A 20 3.63 -14.72 -7.64
CA PHE A 20 2.78 -13.86 -6.81
C PHE A 20 3.40 -13.70 -5.42
N GLY A 21 3.63 -12.46 -5.01
CA GLY A 21 4.21 -12.18 -3.71
C GLY A 21 4.30 -10.69 -3.42
N LEU A 22 4.77 -10.37 -2.21
CA LEU A 22 5.00 -8.99 -1.80
C LEU A 22 6.08 -8.34 -2.67
N VAL A 23 5.80 -7.12 -3.08
CA VAL A 23 6.71 -6.30 -3.88
C VAL A 23 8.02 -6.07 -3.10
N ARG A 24 9.15 -6.24 -3.80
CA ARG A 24 10.50 -5.97 -3.28
C ARG A 24 11.20 -4.94 -4.15
N ASN A 25 10.87 -3.66 -4.00
CA ASN A 25 11.41 -2.60 -4.87
C ASN A 25 12.15 -1.48 -4.12
N ILE A 26 12.35 -1.62 -2.80
CA ILE A 26 13.24 -0.73 -2.06
C ILE A 26 14.67 -1.24 -2.25
N TYR A 27 15.34 -0.76 -3.30
CA TYR A 27 16.74 -1.10 -3.63
C TYR A 27 17.78 -0.27 -2.85
N LYS A 28 17.37 0.53 -1.86
CA LYS A 28 18.32 1.24 -1.00
C LYS A 28 18.76 0.32 0.14
N THR A 29 20.04 0.41 0.48
CA THR A 29 20.71 -0.15 1.67
C THR A 29 20.11 0.44 2.96
N LEU A 30 18.82 0.25 3.17
CA LEU A 30 18.18 0.52 4.45
C LEU A 30 18.47 -0.67 5.37
N SER A 31 18.66 -0.38 6.65
CA SER A 31 18.63 -1.40 7.68
C SER A 31 17.23 -2.02 7.79
N GLY A 32 17.10 -3.19 8.42
CA GLY A 32 15.80 -3.84 8.59
C GLY A 32 14.76 -2.94 9.28
N GLU A 33 15.19 -2.15 10.27
CA GLU A 33 14.33 -1.20 10.99
C GLU A 33 13.86 -0.05 10.09
N GLU A 34 14.76 0.52 9.29
CA GLU A 34 14.40 1.58 8.34
C GLU A 34 13.45 1.07 7.24
N HIS A 35 13.58 -0.19 6.83
CA HIS A 35 12.65 -0.83 5.91
C HIS A 35 11.25 -0.95 6.52
N GLU A 36 11.14 -1.44 7.75
CA GLU A 36 9.85 -1.59 8.44
C GLU A 36 9.17 -0.23 8.68
N GLU A 37 9.93 0.80 9.08
CA GLU A 37 9.38 2.14 9.30
C GLU A 37 8.87 2.75 7.98
N HIS A 38 9.65 2.59 6.91
CA HIS A 38 9.26 3.08 5.58
C HIS A 38 8.01 2.37 5.06
N ASP A 39 7.93 1.06 5.22
CA ASP A 39 6.78 0.26 4.83
C ASP A 39 5.53 0.67 5.62
N LYS A 40 5.63 0.83 6.95
CA LYS A 40 4.51 1.31 7.78
C LYS A 40 3.98 2.66 7.31
N LYS A 41 4.86 3.59 6.91
CA LYS A 41 4.46 4.90 6.37
C LYS A 41 3.69 4.76 5.05
N ILE A 42 4.18 3.95 4.12
CA ILE A 42 3.51 3.76 2.83
C ILE A 42 2.15 3.07 3.01
N LEU A 43 2.09 2.00 3.81
CA LEU A 43 0.83 1.33 4.14
C LEU A 43 -0.16 2.31 4.76
N GLY A 44 0.29 3.15 5.69
CA GLY A 44 -0.54 4.19 6.31
C GLY A 44 -1.09 5.20 5.30
N ILE A 45 -0.29 5.65 4.33
CA ILE A 45 -0.72 6.57 3.27
C ILE A 45 -1.83 5.93 2.42
N PHE A 46 -1.62 4.70 1.94
CA PHE A 46 -2.62 4.02 1.11
C PHE A 46 -3.89 3.71 1.90
N ALA A 47 -3.76 3.23 3.14
CA ALA A 47 -4.90 2.94 3.99
C ALA A 47 -5.69 4.22 4.30
N LEU A 48 -5.03 5.34 4.63
CA LEU A 48 -5.69 6.62 4.85
C LEU A 48 -6.46 7.08 3.59
N ALA A 49 -5.82 7.02 2.42
CA ALA A 49 -6.46 7.41 1.16
C ALA A 49 -7.68 6.53 0.85
N TRP A 50 -7.54 5.21 1.02
CA TRP A 50 -8.62 4.26 0.82
C TRP A 50 -9.80 4.53 1.75
N ASN A 51 -9.54 4.65 3.06
CA ASN A 51 -10.57 4.93 4.06
C ASN A 51 -11.23 6.29 3.81
N LEU A 52 -10.49 7.30 3.32
CA LEU A 52 -11.08 8.57 2.92
C LEU A 52 -12.04 8.38 1.73
N PHE A 53 -11.65 7.63 0.70
CA PHE A 53 -12.52 7.38 -0.46
C PHE A 53 -13.78 6.61 -0.07
N THR A 54 -13.67 5.54 0.70
CA THR A 54 -14.81 4.70 1.08
C THR A 54 -15.77 5.39 2.04
N THR A 55 -15.30 6.36 2.83
CA THR A 55 -16.15 7.14 3.74
C THR A 55 -16.78 8.37 3.10
N THR A 56 -16.17 8.94 2.05
CA THR A 56 -16.64 10.19 1.43
C THR A 56 -17.46 10.00 0.16
N LEU A 57 -17.22 8.93 -0.61
CA LEU A 57 -17.93 8.68 -1.85
C LEU A 57 -19.34 8.11 -1.60
N PRO A 58 -20.30 8.36 -2.52
CA PRO A 58 -21.64 7.77 -2.44
C PRO A 58 -21.61 6.24 -2.43
N LYS A 59 -22.56 5.62 -1.72
CA LYS A 59 -22.63 4.16 -1.55
C LYS A 59 -22.84 3.44 -2.88
N GLU A 60 -23.50 4.06 -3.84
CA GLU A 60 -23.71 3.50 -5.18
C GLU A 60 -22.39 3.32 -5.95
N ILE A 61 -21.31 4.01 -5.55
CA ILE A 61 -19.96 3.87 -6.12
C ILE A 61 -19.12 2.93 -5.25
N VAL A 62 -19.16 3.09 -3.92
CA VAL A 62 -18.31 2.33 -3.00
C VAL A 62 -18.66 0.84 -3.02
N ILE A 63 -19.94 0.48 -2.92
CA ILE A 63 -20.35 -0.93 -2.81
C ILE A 63 -19.89 -1.75 -4.02
N PRO A 64 -20.21 -1.38 -5.28
CA PRO A 64 -19.76 -2.16 -6.43
C PRO A 64 -18.23 -2.21 -6.57
N THR A 65 -17.54 -1.16 -6.15
CA THR A 65 -16.06 -1.12 -6.18
C THR A 65 -15.48 -2.12 -5.19
N CYS A 66 -15.97 -2.13 -3.94
CA CYS A 66 -15.54 -3.08 -2.92
C CYS A 66 -15.90 -4.52 -3.31
N ASP A 67 -17.08 -4.76 -3.88
CA ASP A 67 -17.50 -6.08 -4.34
C ASP A 67 -16.57 -6.60 -5.45
N ALA A 68 -16.22 -5.75 -6.43
CA ALA A 68 -15.29 -6.12 -7.50
C ALA A 68 -13.87 -6.44 -6.97
N ILE A 69 -13.41 -5.72 -5.95
CA ILE A 69 -12.13 -5.99 -5.29
C ILE A 69 -12.19 -7.32 -4.53
N ALA A 70 -13.29 -7.60 -3.83
CA ALA A 70 -13.48 -8.85 -3.10
C ALA A 70 -13.58 -10.06 -4.06
N GLU A 71 -14.28 -9.92 -5.19
CA GLU A 71 -14.42 -10.96 -6.21
C GLU A 71 -13.07 -11.33 -6.85
N ALA A 72 -12.14 -10.37 -6.94
CA ALA A 72 -10.79 -10.65 -7.44
C ALA A 72 -10.00 -11.64 -6.55
N GLY A 73 -10.44 -11.87 -5.31
CA GLY A 73 -9.83 -12.84 -4.39
C GLY A 73 -8.39 -12.50 -4.02
N LEU A 74 -8.01 -11.23 -4.15
CA LEU A 74 -6.66 -10.76 -3.85
C LEU A 74 -6.53 -10.46 -2.34
N PRO A 75 -5.38 -10.77 -1.73
CA PRO A 75 -5.11 -10.36 -0.36
C PRO A 75 -5.11 -8.84 -0.21
N VAL A 76 -5.48 -8.34 0.97
CA VAL A 76 -5.41 -6.92 1.31
C VAL A 76 -3.95 -6.43 1.27
N MET A 77 -3.76 -5.13 1.05
CA MET A 77 -2.43 -4.53 1.06
C MET A 77 -1.75 -4.79 2.41
N THR A 78 -0.54 -5.34 2.35
CA THR A 78 0.30 -5.54 3.53
C THR A 78 1.78 -5.30 3.19
N ALA A 79 2.60 -5.31 4.22
CA ALA A 79 4.03 -5.06 4.19
C ALA A 79 4.81 -6.30 4.60
N GLN A 80 6.10 -6.34 4.25
CA GLN A 80 6.97 -7.38 4.81
C GLN A 80 7.07 -7.19 6.34
N GLY A 81 6.79 -8.24 7.10
CA GLY A 81 6.81 -8.20 8.56
C GLY A 81 5.50 -7.71 9.21
N ASN A 82 4.53 -7.24 8.43
CA ASN A 82 3.16 -7.03 8.92
C ASN A 82 2.35 -8.32 8.75
N THR A 83 1.86 -8.88 9.85
CA THR A 83 1.02 -10.09 9.87
C THR A 83 -0.45 -9.80 10.06
N GLU A 84 -0.82 -8.52 10.18
CA GLU A 84 -2.20 -8.11 10.43
C GLU A 84 -2.89 -7.70 9.12
N ASP A 85 -4.06 -8.28 8.86
CA ASP A 85 -4.92 -7.97 7.71
C ASP A 85 -5.70 -6.66 7.90
N ILE A 86 -5.62 -6.08 9.10
CA ILE A 86 -6.27 -4.83 9.48
C ILE A 86 -5.29 -3.95 10.22
N GLY A 87 -5.54 -2.66 10.11
CA GLY A 87 -4.87 -1.64 10.88
C GLY A 87 -3.59 -1.09 10.27
N TYR A 88 -3.36 0.18 10.58
CA TYR A 88 -2.22 0.95 10.11
C TYR A 88 -1.86 2.03 11.13
N GLN A 89 -0.68 2.61 10.97
CA GLN A 89 -0.25 3.75 11.75
C GLN A 89 0.02 4.96 10.84
N LEU A 90 -0.18 6.15 11.39
CA LEU A 90 0.24 7.40 10.79
C LEU A 90 1.20 8.11 11.74
N ASP A 91 2.40 8.44 11.25
CA ASP A 91 3.35 9.25 12.00
C ASP A 91 2.96 10.73 11.89
N LEU A 92 2.42 11.28 12.98
CA LEU A 92 2.08 12.70 13.07
C LEU A 92 3.15 13.45 13.88
N PRO A 93 3.28 14.79 13.73
CA PRO A 93 4.21 15.57 14.56
C PRO A 93 3.98 15.44 16.07
N SER A 94 2.75 15.12 16.48
CA SER A 94 2.35 14.87 17.88
C SER A 94 2.63 13.45 18.37
N GLY A 95 3.17 12.57 17.53
CA GLY A 95 3.36 11.15 17.81
C GLY A 95 2.54 10.24 16.87
N PRO A 96 2.82 8.92 16.89
CA PRO A 96 2.13 7.96 16.04
C PRO A 96 0.67 7.80 16.45
N LEU A 97 -0.23 7.79 15.46
CA LEU A 97 -1.65 7.48 15.63
C LEU A 97 -1.93 6.10 15.06
N HIS A 98 -2.48 5.21 15.87
CA HIS A 98 -2.78 3.83 15.50
C HIS A 98 -4.27 3.64 15.21
N PHE A 99 -4.57 3.02 14.07
CA PHE A 99 -5.91 2.63 13.66
C PHE A 99 -6.04 1.11 13.70
N ASN A 100 -6.32 0.53 14.86
CA ASN A 100 -6.24 -0.93 15.03
C ASN A 100 -7.36 -1.73 14.35
N THR A 101 -8.43 -1.07 13.89
CA THR A 101 -9.63 -1.73 13.33
C THR A 101 -9.97 -1.22 11.93
N ALA A 102 -9.17 -0.32 11.37
CA ALA A 102 -9.43 0.21 10.03
C ALA A 102 -8.95 -0.76 8.96
N GLU A 103 -9.66 -0.80 7.84
CA GLU A 103 -9.27 -1.64 6.71
C GLU A 103 -8.00 -1.10 6.04
N CYS A 104 -7.15 -2.01 5.58
CA CYS A 104 -6.06 -1.70 4.68
C CYS A 104 -6.58 -1.40 3.26
N ALA A 105 -5.73 -0.80 2.44
CA ALA A 105 -6.04 -0.55 1.04
C ALA A 105 -6.10 -1.86 0.20
N PRO A 106 -6.61 -1.81 -1.03
CA PRO A 106 -6.59 -2.95 -1.95
C PRO A 106 -5.18 -3.44 -2.26
N ALA A 107 -5.05 -4.68 -2.73
CA ALA A 107 -3.82 -5.46 -2.80
C ALA A 107 -2.55 -4.76 -3.31
N GLU A 108 -2.66 -3.83 -4.26
CA GLU A 108 -1.54 -3.23 -4.97
C GLU A 108 -1.71 -1.72 -5.12
N GLY A 109 -0.63 -0.96 -4.97
CA GLY A 109 -0.60 0.49 -5.14
C GLY A 109 0.68 0.99 -5.79
N TYR A 110 0.61 2.14 -6.46
CA TYR A 110 1.75 2.83 -7.04
C TYR A 110 1.86 4.25 -6.48
N LEU A 111 3.03 4.60 -5.97
CA LEU A 111 3.40 5.93 -5.51
C LEU A 111 4.56 6.43 -6.37
N SER A 112 4.41 7.60 -6.97
CA SER A 112 5.48 8.22 -7.77
C SER A 112 5.85 9.59 -7.22
N GLN A 113 7.15 9.90 -7.26
CA GLN A 113 7.67 11.21 -6.88
C GLN A 113 8.74 11.64 -7.88
N ASN A 114 8.51 12.78 -8.55
CA ASN A 114 9.42 13.35 -9.55
C ASN A 114 9.84 12.36 -10.65
N TYR A 115 9.04 11.32 -10.90
CA TYR A 115 9.31 10.32 -11.92
C TYR A 115 9.34 10.99 -13.29
N ASP A 116 10.52 11.03 -13.89
CA ASP A 116 10.78 11.63 -15.19
C ASP A 116 11.05 10.51 -16.18
N VAL A 117 10.14 10.34 -17.14
CA VAL A 117 10.36 9.48 -18.30
C VAL A 117 10.94 10.39 -19.37
N TYR A 118 12.25 10.33 -19.60
CA TYR A 118 12.80 10.91 -20.82
C TYR A 118 12.12 10.22 -22.01
N VAL A 119 11.27 10.97 -22.72
CA VAL A 119 10.66 10.58 -24.01
C VAL A 119 11.59 11.02 -25.13
#